data_AF-A0A3C0QCS9-F1
#
_entry.id   AF-A0A3C0QCS9-F1
#
_cell.length_a   1.000
_cell.length_b   1.000
_cell.length_c   1.000
_cell.angle_alpha   90.00
_cell.angle_beta   90.00
_cell.angle_gamma   90.00
#
_symmetry.space_group_name_H-M   'P 1'
#
loop_
_entity.id
_entity.type
_entity.pdbx_description
1 polymer ?
#
loop_
_entity_poly.entity_id
_entity_poly.type
_entity_poly.pdbx_seq_one_letter_code
_entity_poly.pdbx_strand_id
1 'polypeptide(L)'
;WTAPVARTDGSPIAMSEIAGFTVRYGTSMGSHPNMLNVDDGYATSATIADLQVGTYYLVVTTRDSEGRESGDSGEVAKAVN
;
A
#
# COMPACT_ATOMS: atom_id res chain seq x y z
N TRP A 1 2.80 -3.57 -5.99
CA TRP A 1 2.67 -4.64 -4.99
C TRP A 1 2.01 -5.84 -5.64
N THR A 2 2.02 -6.99 -4.99
CA THR A 2 1.26 -8.17 -5.43
C THR A 2 0.03 -8.28 -4.55
N ALA A 3 -1.15 -8.53 -5.13
CA ALA A 3 -2.36 -8.72 -4.36
C ALA A 3 -2.19 -9.92 -3.38
N PRO A 4 -2.61 -9.79 -2.11
CA PRO A 4 -2.51 -10.89 -1.16
C PRO A 4 -3.45 -12.02 -1.54
N VAL A 5 -3.00 -13.25 -1.30
CA VAL A 5 -3.81 -14.47 -1.44
C VAL A 5 -4.28 -15.02 -0.09
N ALA A 6 -3.74 -14.47 1.02
CA ALA A 6 -4.11 -14.81 2.38
C ALA A 6 -4.08 -13.55 3.28
N ARG A 7 -4.92 -13.56 4.32
CA ARG A 7 -4.92 -12.60 5.43
C ARG A 7 -3.71 -12.82 6.32
N THR A 8 -3.48 -11.90 7.26
CA THR A 8 -2.39 -12.00 8.26
C THR A 8 -2.47 -13.27 9.12
N ASP A 9 -3.67 -13.82 9.32
CA ASP A 9 -3.93 -15.07 10.05
C ASP A 9 -3.71 -16.34 9.19
N GLY A 10 -3.36 -16.19 7.91
CA GLY A 10 -3.16 -17.31 6.99
C GLY A 10 -4.43 -17.85 6.33
N SER A 11 -5.62 -17.35 6.72
CA SER A 11 -6.87 -17.63 6.01
C SER A 11 -6.85 -17.05 4.60
N PRO A 12 -7.39 -17.75 3.59
CA PRO A 12 -7.45 -17.24 2.23
C PRO A 12 -8.30 -15.95 2.18
N ILE A 13 -7.91 -15.03 1.31
CA ILE A 13 -8.72 -13.85 0.97
C ILE A 13 -9.00 -13.86 -0.52
N ALA A 14 -10.28 -13.79 -0.88
CA ALA A 14 -10.66 -13.65 -2.29
C ALA A 14 -10.40 -12.20 -2.74
N MET A 15 -10.03 -12.00 -4.01
CA MET A 15 -9.86 -10.64 -4.54
C MET A 15 -11.12 -9.80 -4.42
N SER A 16 -12.30 -10.42 -4.49
CA SER A 16 -13.60 -9.76 -4.28
C SER A 16 -13.80 -9.25 -2.84
N GLU A 17 -13.05 -9.77 -1.87
CA GLU A 17 -13.05 -9.28 -0.48
C GLU A 17 -12.05 -8.15 -0.26
N ILE A 18 -11.19 -7.85 -1.24
CA ILE A 18 -10.25 -6.74 -1.17
C ILE A 18 -10.98 -5.48 -1.62
N ALA A 19 -11.19 -4.55 -0.68
CA ALA A 19 -11.75 -3.23 -1.00
C ALA A 19 -10.72 -2.37 -1.74
N GLY A 20 -9.44 -2.51 -1.40
CA GLY A 20 -8.39 -1.73 -2.02
C GLY A 20 -7.06 -1.80 -1.29
N PHE A 21 -6.20 -0.83 -1.57
CA PHE A 21 -4.87 -0.71 -0.99
C PHE A 21 -4.64 0.71 -0.48
N THR A 22 -3.87 0.84 0.60
CA THR A 22 -3.39 2.15 1.07
C THR A 22 -1.88 2.20 0.88
N VAL A 23 -1.41 3.08 0.01
CA VAL A 23 0.02 3.35 -0.19
C VAL A 23 0.40 4.50 0.73
N ARG A 24 1.21 4.24 1.75
CA ARG A 24 1.74 5.29 2.63
C ARG A 24 3.15 5.62 2.19
N TYR A 25 3.48 6.91 2.13
CA TYR A 25 4.79 7.36 1.69
C TYR A 25 5.28 8.59 2.46
N GLY A 26 6.61 8.73 2.53
CA GLY A 26 7.27 9.87 3.17
C GLY A 26 8.73 9.96 2.77
N THR A 27 9.39 11.04 3.15
CA THR A 27 10.82 11.27 2.84
C THR A 27 11.77 10.70 3.90
N SER A 28 11.23 10.11 4.97
CA SER A 28 11.98 9.57 6.09
C SER A 28 11.59 8.12 6.36
N MET A 29 12.59 7.28 6.64
CA MET A 29 12.40 5.88 6.98
C MET A 29 11.49 5.74 8.21
N GLY A 30 10.48 4.88 8.14
CA GLY A 30 9.49 4.64 9.20
C GLY A 30 8.51 5.79 9.45
N SER A 31 8.58 6.88 8.66
CA SER A 31 7.65 8.01 8.77
C SER A 31 7.00 8.29 7.42
N HIS A 32 5.73 7.93 7.32
CA HIS A 32 4.92 8.05 6.11
C HIS A 32 3.68 8.91 6.36
N PRO A 33 3.84 10.25 6.48
CA PRO A 33 2.73 11.15 6.78
C PRO A 33 1.72 11.25 5.63
N ASN A 34 2.11 10.90 4.40
CA ASN A 34 1.23 10.92 3.25
C ASN A 34 0.66 9.54 2.99
N MET A 35 -0.61 9.49 2.59
CA MET A 35 -1.27 8.27 2.17
C MET A 35 -2.04 8.49 0.87
N LEU A 36 -2.02 7.48 0.02
CA LEU A 36 -2.81 7.37 -1.20
C LEU A 36 -3.72 6.15 -1.05
N ASN A 37 -5.02 6.36 -1.00
CA ASN A 37 -5.99 5.30 -1.04
C ASN A 37 -6.26 4.90 -2.49
N VAL A 38 -6.25 3.60 -2.72
CA VAL A 38 -6.52 2.95 -4.00
C VAL A 38 -7.74 2.08 -3.77
N ASP A 39 -8.94 2.61 -4.06
CA ASP A 39 -10.22 1.92 -3.92
C ASP A 39 -10.47 0.94 -5.09
N ASP A 40 -9.45 0.12 -5.38
CA ASP A 40 -9.49 -0.91 -6.40
C ASP A 40 -8.73 -2.14 -5.87
N GLY A 41 -9.48 -3.21 -5.56
CA GLY A 41 -8.93 -4.45 -5.03
C GLY A 41 -8.14 -5.29 -6.04
N TYR A 42 -8.18 -4.92 -7.32
CA TYR A 42 -7.40 -5.53 -8.40
C TYR A 42 -6.14 -4.74 -8.74
N ALA A 43 -6.00 -3.52 -8.21
CA ALA A 43 -4.84 -2.69 -8.46
C ALA A 43 -3.57 -3.34 -7.89
N THR A 44 -2.56 -3.48 -8.73
CA THR A 44 -1.21 -3.93 -8.35
C THR A 44 -0.20 -2.78 -8.32
N SER A 45 -0.63 -1.59 -8.70
CA SER A 45 0.19 -0.39 -8.82
C SER A 45 -0.65 0.86 -8.64
N ALA A 46 -0.03 1.92 -8.14
CA ALA A 46 -0.58 3.28 -8.17
C ALA A 46 0.51 4.27 -8.55
N THR A 47 0.06 5.42 -9.06
CA THR A 47 0.93 6.54 -9.43
C THR A 47 0.71 7.66 -8.44
N ILE A 48 1.80 8.11 -7.80
CA ILE A 48 1.82 9.30 -6.98
C ILE A 48 2.44 10.41 -7.85
N ALA A 49 1.67 11.46 -8.13
CA ALA A 49 2.13 12.61 -8.91
C ALA A 49 2.60 13.74 -7.97
N ASP A 50 3.22 14.77 -8.56
CA ASP A 50 3.63 16.00 -7.86
C ASP A 50 4.63 15.78 -6.71
N LEU A 51 5.45 14.73 -6.79
CA LEU A 51 6.53 14.50 -5.84
C LEU A 51 7.73 15.37 -6.17
N GLN A 52 8.29 16.00 -5.15
CA GLN A 52 9.57 16.69 -5.26
C GLN A 52 10.71 15.68 -5.48
N VAL A 53 11.83 16.15 -6.04
CA VAL A 53 13.03 15.34 -6.15
C VAL A 53 13.53 14.94 -4.76
N GLY A 54 13.81 13.65 -4.57
CA GLY A 54 14.22 13.10 -3.28
C GLY A 54 14.00 11.60 -3.16
N THR A 55 14.43 11.04 -2.02
CA THR A 55 14.19 9.63 -1.70
C THR A 55 12.93 9.49 -0.87
N TYR A 56 11.99 8.69 -1.36
CA TYR A 56 10.75 8.36 -0.68
C TYR A 56 10.76 6.93 -0.18
N TYR A 57 10.27 6.72 1.02
CA TYR A 57 10.02 5.44 1.63
C TYR A 57 8.53 5.16 1.52
N LEU A 58 8.16 4.00 1.00
CA LEU A 58 6.78 3.62 0.75
C LEU A 58 6.48 2.27 1.41
N VAL A 59 5.28 2.18 1.99
CA VAL A 59 4.68 0.93 2.46
C VAL A 59 3.28 0.82 1.88
N VAL A 60 2.81 -0.42 1.73
CA VAL A 60 1.47 -0.71 1.21
C VAL A 60 0.74 -1.57 2.22
N THR A 61 -0.48 -1.19 2.58
CA THR A 61 -1.41 -2.03 3.33
C THR A 61 -2.56 -2.44 2.40
N THR A 62 -3.11 -3.62 2.64
CA THR A 62 -4.33 -4.08 1.96
C THR A 62 -5.52 -3.82 2.85
N ARG A 63 -6.62 -3.30 2.29
CA ARG A 63 -7.89 -3.10 2.97
C ARG A 63 -8.93 -4.09 2.46
N ASP A 64 -9.59 -4.80 3.37
CA ASP A 64 -10.72 -5.66 3.03
C ASP A 64 -12.06 -4.91 3.00
N SER A 65 -13.10 -5.57 2.47
CA SER A 65 -14.47 -5.05 2.35
C SER A 65 -15.13 -4.71 3.70
N GLU A 66 -14.59 -5.20 4.81
CA GLU A 66 -15.03 -4.88 6.16
C GLU A 66 -14.24 -3.70 6.76
N GLY A 67 -13.34 -3.10 5.98
CA GLY A 67 -12.53 -1.95 6.37
C GLY A 67 -11.31 -2.32 7.22
N ARG A 68 -10.98 -3.61 7.38
CA ARG A 68 -9.76 -4.00 8.11
C ARG A 68 -8.55 -3.84 7.20
N GLU A 69 -7.50 -3.24 7.74
CA GLU A 69 -6.23 -3.09 7.05
C GLU A 69 -5.24 -4.16 7.53
N SER A 70 -4.44 -4.69 6.59
CA SER A 70 -3.31 -5.55 6.90
C SER A 70 -2.20 -4.77 7.61
N GLY A 71 -1.21 -5.50 8.14
CA GLY A 71 0.06 -4.87 8.51
C GLY A 71 0.75 -4.22 7.29
N ASP A 72 1.71 -3.34 7.57
CA ASP A 72 2.54 -2.70 6.55
C ASP A 72 3.33 -3.75 5.76
N SER A 73 3.40 -3.57 4.44
CA SER A 73 4.35 -4.32 3.63
C SER A 73 5.79 -4.01 4.04
N GLY A 74 6.74 -4.78 3.49
CA GLY A 74 8.14 -4.35 3.51
C GLY A 74 8.26 -2.93 2.95
N GLU A 75 8.94 -2.06 3.69
CA GLU A 75 9.21 -0.69 3.27
C GLU A 75 10.17 -0.71 2.08
N VAL A 76 9.85 0.10 1.06
CA VAL A 76 10.67 0.24 -0.14
C VAL A 76 11.12 1.68 -0.29
N ALA A 77 12.40 1.88 -0.65
CA ALA A 77 12.94 3.19 -0.96
C ALA A 77 12.93 3.44 -2.47
N LYS A 78 12.44 4.61 -2.89
CA LYS A 78 12.36 5.04 -4.28
C LYS A 78 12.91 6.46 -4.42
N ALA A 79 13.94 6.62 -5.25
CA ALA A 79 14.42 7.95 -5.64
C ALA A 79 13.54 8.52 -6.76
N VAL A 80 13.11 9.77 -6.57
CA VAL A 80 12.49 10.63 -7.57
C VAL A 80 13.57 11.60 -8.06
N ASN A 81 13.84 11.60 -9.36
CA ASN A 81 14.89 12.40 -10.01
C ASN A 81 14.28 13.38 -11.00
#